data_AF-D1GLS8-F1
#
_entry.id   AF-D1GLS8-F1
#
_cell.length_a   1.000
_cell.length_b   1.000
_cell.length_c   1.000
_cell.angle_alpha   90.00
_cell.angle_beta   90.00
_cell.angle_gamma   90.00
#
_symmetry.space_group_name_H-M   'P 1'
#
loop_
_entity.id
_entity.type
_entity.pdbx_description
1 polymer ?
#
loop_
_entity_poly.entity_id
_entity_poly.type
_entity_poly.pdbx_seq_one_letter_code
_entity_poly.pdbx_strand_id
1 'polypeptide(L)'
;MNENWTTTPVTAELLRGALEVERTEYGVLPHRLPARARAQCADGQLAMAEAQPSGVRLVFRTRATTVELDALPTKRHYVGAPPRPDGVYDLLVDGRLAGQAGVAGGNTLTIDMTAGTFTHEAGPAGTVRFSGLPDGDKDVEI
;
A
#
# COMPACT_ATOMS: atom_id res chain seq x y z
N MET A 1 -8.11 8.03 -27.69
CA MET A 1 -7.64 6.64 -27.49
C MET A 1 -8.40 6.11 -26.30
N ASN A 2 -9.39 5.25 -26.53
CA ASN A 2 -10.13 4.64 -25.42
C ASN A 2 -9.27 3.49 -24.90
N GLU A 3 -8.54 3.75 -23.82
CA GLU A 3 -7.90 2.68 -23.06
C GLU A 3 -9.03 1.83 -22.45
N ASN A 4 -9.17 0.58 -22.89
CA ASN A 4 -10.14 -0.37 -22.34
C ASN A 4 -9.66 -0.82 -20.96
N TRP A 5 -9.90 0.00 -19.94
CA TRP A 5 -9.59 -0.30 -18.55
C TRP A 5 -10.54 -1.36 -18.00
N THR A 6 -9.99 -2.31 -17.23
CA THR A 6 -10.77 -3.24 -16.39
C THR A 6 -10.42 -2.96 -14.93
N THR A 7 -11.38 -2.43 -14.18
CA THR A 7 -11.22 -2.23 -12.74
C THR A 7 -11.48 -3.53 -12.00
N THR A 8 -10.52 -3.95 -11.17
CA THR A 8 -10.64 -5.15 -10.34
C THR A 8 -10.48 -4.76 -8.87
N PRO A 9 -11.45 -5.07 -7.99
CA PRO A 9 -11.28 -4.84 -6.57
C PRO A 9 -10.10 -5.65 -6.02
N VAL A 10 -9.27 -5.03 -5.18
CA VAL A 10 -8.24 -5.77 -4.45
C VAL A 10 -8.90 -6.60 -3.35
N THR A 11 -8.70 -7.92 -3.39
CA THR A 11 -9.22 -8.86 -2.40
C THR A 11 -8.09 -9.55 -1.64
N ALA A 12 -8.43 -10.23 -0.54
CA ALA A 12 -7.47 -10.99 0.25
C ALA A 12 -6.77 -12.09 -0.55
N GLU A 13 -7.42 -12.67 -1.57
CA GLU A 13 -6.82 -13.74 -2.38
C GLU A 13 -5.66 -13.25 -3.26
N LEU A 14 -5.63 -11.95 -3.57
CA LEU A 14 -4.56 -11.32 -4.34
C LEU A 14 -3.38 -10.88 -3.47
N LEU A 15 -3.53 -10.86 -2.13
CA LEU A 15 -2.46 -10.44 -1.23
C LEU A 15 -1.62 -11.64 -0.77
N ARG A 16 -0.30 -11.46 -0.75
CA ARG A 16 0.67 -12.41 -0.20
C ARG A 16 1.48 -11.71 0.89
N GLY A 17 1.74 -12.41 2.00
CA GLY A 17 2.49 -11.87 3.14
C GLY A 17 1.64 -11.16 4.20
N ALA A 18 0.34 -10.98 3.96
CA ALA A 18 -0.61 -10.55 4.98
C ALA A 18 -1.11 -11.76 5.79
N LEU A 19 -1.26 -11.63 7.12
CA LEU A 19 -1.88 -12.65 7.96
C LEU A 19 -3.40 -12.53 7.95
N GLU A 20 -3.90 -11.29 7.93
CA GLU A 20 -5.31 -10.97 7.82
C GLU A 20 -5.49 -9.73 6.93
N VAL A 21 -6.70 -9.55 6.43
CA VAL A 21 -7.06 -8.42 5.57
C VAL A 21 -8.38 -7.84 6.07
N GLU A 22 -8.36 -6.57 6.45
CA GLU A 22 -9.53 -5.80 6.83
C GLU A 22 -10.13 -5.11 5.59
N ARG A 23 -11.46 -5.09 5.48
CA ARG A 23 -12.16 -4.32 4.45
C ARG A 23 -12.53 -2.96 5.02
N THR A 24 -12.16 -1.90 4.31
CA THR A 24 -12.42 -0.51 4.67
C THR A 24 -13.25 0.16 3.58
N GLU A 25 -13.69 1.40 3.80
CA GLU A 25 -14.34 2.21 2.76
C GLU A 25 -13.38 2.55 1.59
N TYR A 26 -12.07 2.44 1.80
CA TYR A 26 -11.02 2.76 0.82
C TYR A 26 -10.41 1.52 0.15
N GLY A 27 -10.94 0.32 0.40
CA GLY A 27 -10.45 -0.94 -0.14
C GLY A 27 -10.04 -1.92 0.96
N VAL A 28 -8.80 -2.41 0.91
CA VAL A 28 -8.30 -3.39 1.89
C VAL A 28 -7.09 -2.90 2.66
N LEU A 29 -7.03 -3.24 3.95
CA LEU A 29 -5.89 -3.00 4.82
C LEU A 29 -5.27 -4.34 5.23
N PRO A 30 -4.03 -4.66 4.81
CA PRO A 30 -3.35 -5.86 5.26
C PRO A 30 -2.82 -5.71 6.69
N HIS A 31 -2.95 -6.78 7.48
CA HIS A 31 -2.41 -6.89 8.83
C HIS A 31 -1.29 -7.91 8.90
N ARG A 32 -0.23 -7.56 9.62
CA ARG A 32 0.91 -8.45 9.89
C ARG A 32 0.80 -9.18 11.22
N LEU A 33 -0.28 -8.95 11.96
CA LEU A 33 -0.65 -9.69 13.16
C LEU A 33 -2.09 -10.22 13.03
N PRO A 34 -2.39 -11.42 13.57
CA PRO A 34 -3.76 -11.94 13.58
C PRO A 34 -4.64 -11.11 14.54
N ALA A 35 -5.96 -11.10 14.32
CA ALA A 35 -6.93 -10.35 15.11
C ALA A 35 -6.83 -10.64 16.61
N ARG A 36 -6.58 -11.91 16.98
CA ARG A 36 -6.37 -12.32 18.37
C ARG A 36 -5.17 -11.61 19.01
N ALA A 37 -4.09 -11.38 18.28
CA ALA A 37 -2.92 -10.67 18.81
C ALA A 37 -3.22 -9.17 18.97
N ARG A 38 -3.90 -8.57 17.98
CA ARG A 38 -4.32 -7.15 18.03
C ARG A 38 -5.26 -6.88 19.21
N ALA A 39 -6.21 -7.77 19.47
CA ALA A 39 -7.16 -7.64 20.58
C ALA A 39 -6.53 -7.75 21.98
N GLN A 40 -5.31 -8.28 22.10
CA GLN A 40 -4.60 -8.41 23.37
C GLN A 40 -3.84 -7.14 23.78
N CYS A 41 -3.69 -6.17 22.89
CA CYS A 41 -2.90 -4.97 23.14
C CYS A 41 -3.55 -3.76 22.48
N ALA A 42 -4.16 -2.89 23.29
CA ALA A 42 -4.77 -1.63 22.84
C ALA A 42 -3.75 -0.50 22.63
N ASP A 43 -2.47 -0.84 22.39
CA ASP A 43 -1.41 0.13 22.18
C ASP A 43 -1.45 0.68 20.75
N GLY A 44 -1.59 2.00 20.63
CA GLY A 44 -1.71 2.68 19.33
C GLY A 44 -0.44 2.56 18.48
N GLN A 45 0.74 2.48 19.10
CA GLN A 45 2.00 2.32 18.38
C GLN A 45 2.11 0.91 17.79
N LEU A 46 1.68 -0.13 18.50
CA LEU A 46 1.57 -1.49 17.97
C LEU A 46 0.57 -1.55 16.80
N ALA A 47 -0.63 -0.98 16.97
CA ALA A 47 -1.65 -0.95 15.93
C ALA A 47 -1.14 -0.25 14.64
N MET A 48 -0.40 0.85 14.78
CA MET A 48 0.27 1.51 13.67
C MET A 48 1.39 0.64 13.07
N ALA A 49 2.18 -0.03 13.92
CA ALA A 49 3.36 -0.78 13.48
C ALA A 49 2.97 -2.01 12.65
N GLU A 50 1.96 -2.75 13.09
CA GLU A 50 1.53 -3.99 12.48
C GLU A 50 0.85 -3.77 11.12
N ALA A 51 0.07 -2.69 10.98
CA ALA A 51 -0.64 -2.34 9.74
C ALA A 51 0.25 -1.82 8.60
N GLN A 52 1.56 -1.66 8.83
CA GLN A 52 2.50 -1.35 7.75
C GLN A 52 2.71 -2.58 6.85
N PRO A 53 2.54 -2.47 5.53
CA PRO A 53 2.53 -3.62 4.61
C PRO A 53 3.94 -4.16 4.26
N SER A 54 4.91 -4.08 5.17
CA SER A 54 6.27 -4.57 4.90
C SER A 54 6.25 -6.09 4.65
N GLY A 55 6.72 -6.50 3.46
CA GLY A 55 6.70 -7.89 3.00
C GLY A 55 5.35 -8.35 2.43
N VAL A 56 4.34 -7.48 2.41
CA VAL A 56 3.06 -7.72 1.74
C VAL A 56 3.19 -7.31 0.28
N ARG A 57 2.60 -8.10 -0.62
CA ARG A 57 2.55 -7.80 -2.05
C ARG A 57 1.23 -8.22 -2.68
N LEU A 58 0.79 -7.45 -3.67
CA LEU A 58 -0.35 -7.73 -4.52
C LEU A 58 0.12 -8.60 -5.70
N VAL A 59 -0.49 -9.76 -5.90
CA VAL A 59 -0.08 -10.74 -6.92
C VAL A 59 -1.25 -11.13 -7.81
N PHE A 60 -1.06 -11.00 -9.12
CA PHE A 60 -2.08 -11.38 -10.12
C PHE A 60 -1.45 -11.69 -11.47
N ARG A 61 -2.18 -12.41 -12.33
CA ARG A 61 -1.77 -12.75 -13.69
C ARG A 61 -2.53 -11.90 -14.69
N THR A 62 -1.83 -11.31 -15.67
CA THR A 62 -2.47 -10.44 -16.67
C THR A 62 -1.72 -10.37 -17.98
N ARG A 63 -2.42 -9.98 -19.06
CA ARG A 63 -1.82 -9.56 -20.34
C ARG A 63 -1.66 -8.04 -20.46
N ALA A 64 -2.18 -7.27 -19.50
CA ALA A 64 -2.19 -5.82 -19.57
C ALA A 64 -0.77 -5.25 -19.70
N THR A 65 -0.57 -4.32 -20.63
CA THR A 65 0.70 -3.60 -20.83
C THR A 65 0.80 -2.33 -19.96
N THR A 66 -0.31 -1.97 -19.31
CA THR A 66 -0.39 -0.91 -18.32
C THR A 66 -1.19 -1.40 -17.12
N VAL A 67 -0.72 -1.10 -15.91
CA VAL A 67 -1.38 -1.40 -14.65
C VAL A 67 -1.45 -0.12 -13.83
N GLU A 68 -2.60 0.11 -13.21
CA GLU A 68 -2.82 1.15 -12.22
C GLU A 68 -3.27 0.53 -10.91
N LEU A 69 -2.75 1.04 -9.79
CA LEU A 69 -3.16 0.68 -8.45
C LEU A 69 -3.51 1.96 -7.69
N ASP A 70 -4.75 2.06 -7.25
CA ASP A 70 -5.16 3.08 -6.30
C ASP A 70 -4.74 2.67 -4.89
N ALA A 71 -4.05 3.57 -4.19
CA ALA A 71 -3.58 3.36 -2.84
C ALA A 71 -3.77 4.61 -1.97
N LEU A 72 -4.03 4.37 -0.69
CA LEU A 72 -4.12 5.41 0.34
C LEU A 72 -3.02 5.18 1.39
N PRO A 73 -1.74 5.50 1.09
CA PRO A 73 -0.66 5.31 2.04
C PRO A 73 -0.80 6.31 3.21
N THR A 74 -0.33 5.94 4.39
CA THR A 74 -0.15 6.88 5.51
C THR A 74 1.31 7.26 5.64
N LYS A 75 1.62 8.53 5.38
CA LYS A 75 2.97 9.10 5.44
C LYS A 75 3.28 9.60 6.85
N ARG A 76 4.54 9.51 7.27
CA ARG A 76 4.98 9.97 8.60
C ARG A 76 5.72 11.28 8.49
N HIS A 77 5.28 12.25 9.29
CA HIS A 77 5.96 13.51 9.48
C HIS A 77 6.39 13.61 10.95
N TYR A 78 7.65 13.92 11.21
CA TYR A 78 8.14 14.15 12.57
C TYR A 78 8.41 15.63 12.76
N VAL A 79 7.84 16.22 13.81
CA VAL A 79 8.05 17.64 14.12
C VAL A 79 9.54 17.93 14.29
N GLY A 80 10.03 18.93 13.57
CA GLY A 80 11.44 19.35 13.61
C GLY A 80 12.41 18.50 12.76
N ALA A 81 11.93 17.46 12.07
CA ALA A 81 12.74 16.66 11.15
C ALA A 81 12.39 16.97 9.68
N PRO A 82 13.34 16.74 8.74
CA PRO A 82 13.03 16.80 7.31
C PRO A 82 11.93 15.81 6.91
N PRO A 83 11.16 16.09 5.83
CA PRO A 83 10.20 15.15 5.28
C PRO A 83 10.83 13.79 4.98
N ARG A 84 10.11 12.72 5.33
CA ARG A 84 10.49 11.35 4.98
C ARG A 84 10.31 11.15 3.46
N PRO A 85 11.19 10.38 2.80
CA PRO A 85 10.93 9.96 1.43
C PRO A 85 9.58 9.24 1.33
N ASP A 86 8.91 9.43 0.20
CA ASP A 86 7.69 8.70 -0.11
C ASP A 86 7.95 7.18 -0.19
N GLY A 87 6.89 6.41 0.09
CA GLY A 87 6.91 4.97 -0.15
C GLY A 87 7.04 4.68 -1.65
N VAL A 88 7.82 3.66 -1.97
CA VAL A 88 8.01 3.16 -3.34
C VAL A 88 7.23 1.86 -3.49
N TYR A 89 6.54 1.74 -4.63
CA TYR A 89 5.90 0.53 -5.10
C TYR A 89 6.80 -0.07 -6.17
N ASP A 90 7.25 -1.30 -5.94
CA ASP A 90 8.08 -2.05 -6.87
C ASP A 90 7.17 -2.95 -7.70
N LEU A 91 7.14 -2.79 -9.01
CA LEU A 91 6.44 -3.72 -9.89
C LEU A 91 7.42 -4.75 -10.42
N LEU A 92 7.15 -6.02 -10.12
CA LEU A 92 7.86 -7.17 -10.66
C LEU A 92 7.01 -7.83 -11.75
N VAL A 93 7.66 -8.25 -12.83
CA VAL A 93 7.10 -9.12 -13.87
C VAL A 93 7.88 -10.42 -13.86
N ASP A 94 7.18 -11.54 -13.66
CA ASP A 94 7.75 -12.88 -13.58
C ASP A 94 8.97 -12.94 -12.63
N GLY A 95 8.84 -12.28 -11.46
CA GLY A 95 9.87 -12.21 -10.42
C GLY A 95 11.03 -11.25 -10.69
N ARG A 96 10.98 -10.44 -11.76
CA ARG A 96 12.03 -9.46 -12.12
C ARG A 96 11.50 -8.04 -12.01
N LEU A 97 12.26 -7.15 -11.37
CA LEU A 97 11.89 -5.73 -11.27
C LEU A 97 11.72 -5.13 -12.67
N ALA A 98 10.53 -4.59 -12.93
CA ALA A 98 10.15 -3.99 -14.21
C ALA A 98 9.75 -2.52 -14.08
N GLY A 99 9.52 -2.01 -12.87
CA GLY A 99 9.28 -0.60 -12.62
C GLY A 99 9.26 -0.25 -11.14
N GLN A 100 9.45 1.03 -10.84
CA GLN A 100 9.29 1.59 -9.50
C GLN A 100 8.57 2.93 -9.63
N ALA A 101 7.59 3.17 -8.75
CA ALA A 101 6.86 4.42 -8.73
C ALA A 101 6.33 4.71 -7.32
N GLY A 102 5.93 5.97 -7.07
CA GLY A 102 5.40 6.42 -5.79
C GLY A 102 3.99 6.98 -5.92
N VAL A 103 3.32 7.15 -4.78
CA VAL A 103 2.01 7.79 -4.68
C VAL A 103 2.14 9.12 -3.94
N ALA A 104 1.78 10.21 -4.62
CA ALA A 104 1.87 11.56 -4.04
C ALA A 104 0.79 11.80 -2.96
N GLY A 105 -0.42 11.26 -3.15
CA GLY A 105 -1.52 11.32 -2.19
C GLY A 105 -1.29 10.47 -0.94
N GLY A 106 -2.30 10.40 -0.06
CA GLY A 106 -2.24 9.65 1.20
C GLY A 106 -2.59 10.47 2.43
N ASN A 107 -2.78 9.75 3.55
CA ASN A 107 -2.93 10.34 4.87
C ASN A 107 -1.58 10.81 5.40
N THR A 108 -1.59 11.75 6.34
CA THR A 108 -0.39 12.17 7.08
C THR A 108 -0.59 11.88 8.56
N LEU A 109 0.39 11.19 9.15
CA LEU A 109 0.53 11.04 10.59
C LEU A 109 1.69 11.93 11.04
N THR A 110 1.35 13.04 11.71
CA THR A 110 2.33 13.95 12.31
C THR A 110 2.62 13.49 13.74
N ILE A 111 3.89 13.31 14.06
CA ILE A 111 4.35 12.77 15.34
C ILE A 111 5.27 13.81 16.01
N ASP A 112 4.88 14.26 17.19
CA ASP A 112 5.74 15.05 18.07
C ASP A 112 6.31 14.13 19.15
N MET A 113 7.56 13.70 18.94
CA MET A 113 8.27 12.84 19.88
C MET A 113 8.58 13.52 21.22
N THR A 114 8.60 14.86 21.25
CA THR A 114 8.89 15.65 22.46
C THR A 114 7.63 15.78 23.32
N ALA A 115 6.50 16.08 22.70
CA ALA A 115 5.21 16.18 23.38
C ALA A 115 4.54 14.81 23.61
N GLY A 116 4.99 13.76 22.93
CA GLY A 116 4.38 12.43 22.98
C GLY A 116 3.01 12.39 22.31
N THR A 117 2.78 13.23 21.31
CA THR A 117 1.48 13.38 20.64
C THR A 117 1.56 12.98 19.17
N PHE A 118 0.41 12.65 18.60
CA PHE A 118 0.25 12.41 17.17
C PHE A 118 -1.07 12.98 16.66
N THR A 119 -1.07 13.46 15.42
CA THR A 119 -2.27 13.90 14.71
C THR A 119 -2.37 13.18 13.37
N HIS A 120 -3.58 12.79 13.01
CA HIS A 120 -3.88 12.14 11.74
C HIS A 120 -4.69 13.09 10.86
N GLU A 121 -4.18 13.36 9.68
CA GLU A 121 -4.82 14.16 8.65
C GLU A 121 -5.13 13.27 7.45
N ALA A 122 -6.42 13.17 7.11
CA ALA A 122 -6.84 12.41 5.95
C ALA A 122 -6.46 13.15 4.65
N GLY A 123 -6.02 12.39 3.66
CA GLY A 123 -5.74 12.90 2.32
C GLY A 123 -6.41 12.06 1.25
N PRO A 124 -6.38 12.49 -0.02
CA PRO A 124 -6.95 11.72 -1.10
C PRO A 124 -6.09 10.48 -1.38
N ALA A 125 -6.75 9.40 -1.81
CA ALA A 125 -6.05 8.29 -2.44
C ALA A 125 -5.32 8.79 -3.70
N GLY A 126 -4.26 8.09 -4.09
CA GLY A 126 -3.58 8.36 -5.35
C GLY A 126 -3.32 7.08 -6.11
N THR A 127 -3.09 7.23 -7.41
CA THR A 127 -2.86 6.11 -8.32
C THR A 127 -1.37 5.99 -8.62
N VAL A 128 -0.82 4.80 -8.43
CA VAL A 128 0.48 4.43 -9.00
C VAL A 128 0.25 3.78 -10.37
N ARG A 129 0.97 4.23 -11.39
CA ARG A 129 0.84 3.75 -12.78
C ARG A 129 2.15 3.14 -13.26
N PHE A 130 2.06 1.95 -13.83
CA PHE A 130 3.14 1.28 -14.54
C PHE A 130 2.70 1.03 -15.99
N SER A 131 3.47 1.49 -16.97
CA SER A 131 3.18 1.35 -18.40
C SER A 131 4.36 0.72 -19.14
N GLY A 132 4.13 0.29 -20.38
CA GLY A 132 5.18 -0.33 -21.20
C GLY A 132 5.58 -1.73 -20.72
N LEU A 133 4.69 -2.42 -19.98
CA LEU A 133 4.91 -3.80 -19.58
C LEU A 133 4.85 -4.73 -20.82
N PRO A 134 5.55 -5.87 -20.80
CA PRO A 134 5.53 -6.83 -21.91
C PRO A 134 4.09 -7.26 -22.28
N ASP A 135 3.81 -7.41 -23.57
CA ASP A 135 2.58 -8.08 -24.01
C ASP A 135 2.69 -9.59 -23.75
N GLY A 136 1.54 -10.25 -23.58
CA GLY A 136 1.43 -11.66 -23.21
C GLY A 136 1.16 -11.89 -21.72
N ASP A 137 0.79 -13.13 -21.39
CA ASP A 137 0.46 -13.52 -20.02
C ASP A 137 1.72 -13.50 -19.14
N LYS A 138 1.64 -12.78 -18.04
CA LYS A 138 2.72 -12.62 -17.05
C LYS A 138 2.16 -12.58 -15.65
N ASP A 139 2.98 -12.99 -14.69
CA ASP A 139 2.71 -12.79 -13.27
C ASP A 139 3.25 -11.42 -12.86
N VAL A 140 2.39 -10.63 -12.22
CA VAL A 140 2.70 -9.29 -11.71
C VAL A 140 2.68 -9.33 -10.19
N GLU A 141 3.71 -8.77 -9.58
CA GLU A 141 3.76 -8.49 -8.14
C GLU A 141 3.98 -6.98 -7.94
N ILE A 142 3.21 -6.35 -7.04
CA ILE A 142 3.36 -4.96 -6.60
C ILE A 142 3.52 -4.91 -5.08
#